data_AF-A0A7C1XU34-F1
#
_entry.id   AF-A0A7C1XU34-F1
#
_cell.length_a   1.000
_cell.length_b   1.000
_cell.length_c   1.000
_cell.angle_alpha   90.00
_cell.angle_beta   90.00
_cell.angle_gamma   90.00
#
_symmetry.space_group_name_H-M   'P 1'
#
loop_
_entity.id
_entity.type
_entity.pdbx_description
1 polymer ?
#
loop_
_entity_poly.entity_id
_entity_poly.type
_entity_poly.pdbx_seq_one_letter_code
_entity_poly.pdbx_strand_id
1 'polypeptide(L)'
;MKNEAAEILAKALEEDAIAQESGNIDDIGLRWDDVYAEILPLQDVSEPIFAMAMQFWDGWVDASNHEWQYHKPVKKEQWPIFARELADCLRSGTMPANQMLIDVFSPGRRTIISKRIKK
;
A
#
# COMPACT_ATOMS: atom_id res chain seq x y z
N MET A 1 12.07 18.55 -1.70
CA MET A 1 11.05 18.24 -0.67
C MET A 1 10.10 17.13 -1.13
N LYS A 2 9.48 17.18 -2.33
CA LYS A 2 8.66 16.06 -2.86
C LYS A 2 9.37 14.69 -2.85
N ASN A 3 10.68 14.65 -3.14
CA ASN A 3 11.43 13.39 -3.16
C ASN A 3 11.65 12.76 -1.78
N GLU A 4 11.58 13.52 -0.69
CA GLU A 4 11.86 12.98 0.65
C GLU A 4 10.69 12.15 1.17
N ALA A 5 9.47 12.68 1.12
CA ALA A 5 8.26 11.93 1.47
C ALA A 5 8.08 10.69 0.57
N ALA A 6 8.36 10.83 -0.72
CA ALA A 6 8.32 9.73 -1.67
C ALA A 6 9.32 8.62 -1.28
N GLU A 7 10.54 8.98 -0.91
CA GLU A 7 11.57 8.01 -0.51
C GLU A 7 11.26 7.32 0.82
N ILE A 8 10.70 8.04 1.80
CA ILE A 8 10.28 7.46 3.09
C ILE A 8 9.23 6.38 2.85
N LEU A 9 8.16 6.70 2.11
CA LEU A 9 7.09 5.75 1.84
C LEU A 9 7.55 4.60 0.92
N ALA A 10 8.36 4.88 -0.10
CA ALA A 10 8.91 3.86 -0.99
C ALA A 10 9.76 2.83 -0.23
N LYS A 11 10.64 3.29 0.67
CA LYS A 11 11.45 2.38 1.51
C LYS A 11 10.60 1.52 2.42
N ALA A 12 9.58 2.09 3.05
CA ALA A 12 8.70 1.32 3.93
C ALA A 12 7.97 0.19 3.17
N LEU A 13 7.47 0.47 1.96
CA LEU A 13 6.86 -0.54 1.09
C LEU A 13 7.85 -1.65 0.68
N GLU A 14 9.11 -1.29 0.43
CA GLU A 14 10.17 -2.26 0.11
C GLU A 14 10.59 -3.11 1.33
N GLU A 15 10.66 -2.51 2.51
CA GLU A 15 10.92 -3.20 3.78
C GLU A 15 9.84 -4.26 4.05
N ASP A 16 8.57 -3.91 3.87
CA ASP A 16 7.45 -4.85 4.04
C ASP A 16 7.43 -5.95 2.96
N ALA A 17 7.87 -5.63 1.74
CA ALA A 17 8.04 -6.63 0.70
C ALA A 17 9.10 -7.67 1.08
N ILE A 18 10.22 -7.22 1.65
CA ILE A 18 11.28 -8.11 2.16
C ILE A 18 10.75 -8.93 3.35
N ALA A 19 10.01 -8.31 4.26
CA ALA A 19 9.41 -8.99 5.41
C ALA A 19 8.51 -10.15 4.98
N GLN A 20 7.57 -9.89 4.05
CA GLN A 20 6.68 -10.93 3.54
C GLN A 20 7.46 -12.08 2.88
N GLU A 21 8.41 -11.75 2.00
CA GLU A 21 9.19 -12.75 1.25
C GLU A 21 10.11 -13.58 2.14
N SER A 22 10.56 -12.99 3.26
CA SER A 22 11.35 -13.68 4.28
C SER A 22 10.50 -14.51 5.25
N GLY A 23 9.17 -14.43 5.14
CA GLY A 23 8.23 -15.12 6.02
C GLY A 23 7.96 -14.39 7.35
N ASN A 24 8.48 -13.18 7.53
CA ASN A 24 8.24 -12.34 8.71
C ASN A 24 6.94 -11.55 8.54
N ILE A 25 5.81 -12.27 8.50
CA ILE A 25 4.50 -11.67 8.20
C ILE A 25 4.09 -10.63 9.24
N ASP A 26 4.49 -10.84 10.51
CA ASP A 26 4.17 -9.96 11.63
C ASP A 26 4.85 -8.57 11.55
N ASP A 27 5.88 -8.43 10.70
CA ASP A 27 6.58 -7.16 10.50
C ASP A 27 5.87 -6.25 9.49
N ILE A 28 4.92 -6.78 8.69
CA ILE A 28 4.19 -6.00 7.68
C ILE A 28 3.33 -4.93 8.36
N GLY A 29 3.55 -3.67 7.99
CA GLY A 29 2.81 -2.52 8.49
C GLY A 29 3.26 -2.03 9.86
N LEU A 30 4.32 -2.60 10.44
CA LEU A 30 4.80 -2.21 11.77
C LEU A 30 5.14 -0.71 11.85
N ARG A 31 5.63 -0.16 10.74
CA ARG A 31 6.02 1.27 10.61
C ARG A 31 4.93 2.17 10.06
N TRP A 32 3.70 1.68 9.87
CA TRP A 32 2.66 2.43 9.17
C TRP A 32 2.37 3.80 9.82
N ASP A 33 2.13 3.81 11.14
CA ASP A 33 1.83 5.04 11.89
C ASP A 33 3.01 6.01 11.90
N ASP A 34 4.22 5.49 12.08
CA ASP A 34 5.46 6.28 12.09
C ASP A 34 5.68 6.95 10.73
N VAL A 35 5.59 6.18 9.63
CA VAL A 35 5.76 6.71 8.27
C VAL A 35 4.68 7.71 7.93
N TYR A 36 3.41 7.46 8.32
CA TYR A 36 2.34 8.43 8.12
C TYR A 36 2.64 9.76 8.83
N ALA A 37 3.09 9.71 10.09
CA ALA A 37 3.48 10.90 10.85
C ALA A 37 4.70 11.63 10.23
N GLU A 38 5.68 10.89 9.70
CA GLU A 38 6.87 11.45 9.05
C GLU A 38 6.55 12.17 7.73
N ILE A 39 5.65 11.63 6.91
CA ILE A 39 5.35 12.21 5.58
C ILE A 39 4.34 13.36 5.63
N LEU A 40 3.44 13.41 6.62
CA LEU A 40 2.41 14.44 6.76
C LEU A 40 2.93 15.89 6.68
N PRO A 41 4.05 16.27 7.33
CA PRO A 41 4.57 17.64 7.20
C PRO A 41 5.28 17.92 5.87
N LEU A 42 5.62 16.88 5.09
CA LEU A 42 6.44 16.98 3.88
C LEU A 42 5.62 16.97 2.59
N GLN A 43 4.45 16.33 2.61
CA GLN A 43 3.66 16.06 1.41
C GLN A 43 2.16 16.00 1.72
N ASP A 44 1.35 16.55 0.82
CA ASP A 44 -0.09 16.31 0.83
C ASP A 44 -0.36 14.85 0.44
N VAL A 45 -0.72 14.03 1.43
CA VAL A 45 -1.03 12.60 1.27
C VAL A 45 -2.30 12.36 0.45
N SER A 46 -3.07 13.41 0.12
CA SER A 46 -4.17 13.34 -0.82
C SER A 46 -3.73 13.41 -2.30
N GLU A 47 -2.44 13.72 -2.58
CA GLU A 47 -1.90 13.58 -3.93
C GLU A 47 -2.07 12.13 -4.42
N PRO A 48 -2.48 11.91 -5.68
CA PRO A 48 -3.01 10.61 -6.11
C PRO A 48 -2.11 9.39 -5.85
N ILE A 49 -0.79 9.52 -6.08
CA ILE A 49 0.15 8.41 -5.86
C ILE A 49 0.37 8.11 -4.38
N PHE A 50 0.43 9.13 -3.52
CA PHE A 50 0.55 8.96 -2.08
C PHE A 50 -0.71 8.35 -1.48
N ALA A 51 -1.89 8.85 -1.89
CA ALA A 51 -3.16 8.29 -1.48
C ALA A 51 -3.31 6.82 -1.90
N MET A 52 -2.94 6.48 -3.15
CA MET A 52 -2.96 5.11 -3.64
C MET A 52 -1.99 4.21 -2.86
N ALA A 53 -0.77 4.68 -2.60
CA ALA A 53 0.25 3.91 -1.87
C ALA A 53 -0.16 3.66 -0.41
N MET A 54 -0.70 4.66 0.29
CA MET A 54 -1.22 4.49 1.65
C MET A 54 -2.43 3.55 1.70
N GLN A 55 -3.36 3.66 0.74
CA GLN A 55 -4.51 2.76 0.65
C GLN A 55 -4.09 1.33 0.32
N PHE A 56 -3.10 1.15 -0.54
CA PHE A 56 -2.49 -0.15 -0.81
C PHE A 56 -1.88 -0.74 0.46
N TRP A 57 -1.10 0.05 1.20
CA TRP A 57 -0.42 -0.42 2.41
C TRP A 57 -1.41 -0.83 3.50
N ASP A 58 -2.44 -0.03 3.75
CA ASP A 58 -3.54 -0.37 4.67
C ASP A 58 -4.23 -1.69 4.27
N GLY A 59 -4.54 -1.85 2.98
CA GLY A 59 -5.12 -3.08 2.45
C GLY A 59 -4.18 -4.29 2.58
N TRP A 60 -2.86 -4.08 2.52
CA TRP A 60 -1.89 -5.15 2.71
C TRP A 60 -1.83 -5.61 4.16
N VAL A 61 -1.86 -4.67 5.11
CA VAL A 61 -1.94 -4.94 6.55
C VAL A 61 -3.23 -5.69 6.89
N ASP A 62 -4.37 -5.28 6.34
CA ASP A 62 -5.62 -6.04 6.51
C ASP A 62 -5.51 -7.45 5.91
N ALA A 63 -4.86 -7.59 4.74
CA ALA A 63 -4.65 -8.88 4.10
C ALA A 63 -3.76 -9.82 4.90
N SER A 64 -2.64 -9.35 5.43
CA SER A 64 -1.71 -10.16 6.24
C SER A 64 -2.39 -10.61 7.54
N ASN A 65 -3.08 -9.70 8.23
CA ASN A 65 -3.83 -9.98 9.46
C ASN A 65 -4.94 -11.03 9.27
N HIS A 66 -5.48 -11.16 8.06
CA HIS A 66 -6.51 -12.14 7.70
C HIS A 66 -5.98 -13.30 6.87
N GLU A 67 -4.67 -13.58 6.92
CA GLU A 67 -4.03 -14.69 6.20
C GLU A 67 -4.42 -14.75 4.70
N TRP A 68 -4.63 -13.59 4.07
CA TRP A 68 -5.03 -13.42 2.67
C TRP A 68 -6.37 -14.08 2.28
N GLN A 69 -7.21 -14.47 3.24
CA GLN A 69 -8.42 -15.27 2.96
C GLN A 69 -9.50 -14.54 2.14
N TYR A 70 -9.59 -13.20 2.25
CA TYR A 70 -10.70 -12.42 1.68
C TYR A 70 -10.29 -11.42 0.58
N HIS A 71 -9.00 -11.33 0.27
CA HIS A 71 -8.44 -10.22 -0.50
C HIS A 71 -8.41 -10.48 -2.00
N LYS A 72 -9.55 -10.83 -2.61
CA LYS A 72 -9.67 -10.91 -4.07
C LYS A 72 -9.83 -9.50 -4.66
N PRO A 73 -9.17 -9.17 -5.79
CA PRO A 73 -8.46 -10.07 -6.69
C PRO A 73 -6.95 -10.29 -6.41
N VAL A 74 -6.38 -9.66 -5.38
CA VAL A 74 -4.92 -9.65 -5.14
C VAL A 74 -4.46 -10.91 -4.40
N LYS A 75 -3.65 -11.74 -5.04
CA LYS A 75 -3.07 -12.94 -4.41
C LYS A 75 -1.94 -12.56 -3.44
N LYS A 76 -1.68 -13.43 -2.47
CA LYS A 76 -0.61 -13.27 -1.47
C LYS A 76 0.72 -12.85 -2.11
N GLU A 77 1.12 -13.52 -3.18
CA GLU A 77 2.43 -13.30 -3.83
C GLU A 77 2.49 -11.99 -4.63
N GLN A 78 1.36 -11.35 -4.90
CA GLN A 78 1.31 -10.11 -5.68
C GLN A 78 1.58 -8.87 -4.84
N TRP A 79 1.34 -8.92 -3.52
CA TRP A 79 1.54 -7.75 -2.64
C TRP A 79 2.98 -7.23 -2.67
N PRO A 80 4.05 -8.04 -2.50
CA PRO A 80 5.44 -7.55 -2.57
C PRO A 80 5.82 -7.01 -3.95
N ILE A 81 5.21 -7.54 -5.02
CA ILE A 81 5.45 -7.08 -6.40
C ILE A 81 4.83 -5.69 -6.58
N PHE A 82 3.60 -5.52 -6.14
CA PHE A 82 2.86 -4.26 -6.23
C PHE A 82 3.47 -3.17 -5.34
N ALA A 83 3.97 -3.54 -4.16
CA ALA A 83 4.69 -2.64 -3.27
C ALA A 83 5.92 -2.01 -3.94
N ARG A 84 6.73 -2.82 -4.64
CA ARG A 84 7.89 -2.33 -5.39
C ARG A 84 7.51 -1.48 -6.59
N GLU A 85 6.45 -1.86 -7.31
CA GLU A 85 5.92 -1.03 -8.41
C GLU A 85 5.49 0.36 -7.90
N LEU A 86 4.81 0.42 -6.75
CA LEU A 86 4.40 1.68 -6.13
C LEU A 86 5.61 2.47 -5.59
N ALA A 87 6.63 1.81 -5.05
CA ALA A 87 7.88 2.45 -4.63
C ALA A 87 8.58 3.16 -5.80
N ASP A 88 8.67 2.50 -6.97
CA ASP A 88 9.23 3.12 -8.19
C ASP A 88 8.37 4.29 -8.69
N CYS A 89 7.05 4.14 -8.63
CA CYS A 89 6.10 5.19 -9.00
C CYS A 89 6.19 6.43 -8.08
N LEU A 90 6.32 6.23 -6.77
CA LEU A 90 6.52 7.29 -5.78
C LEU A 90 7.79 8.08 -6.10
N ARG A 91 8.91 7.39 -6.30
CA ARG A 91 10.21 8.02 -6.63
C ARG A 91 10.18 8.78 -7.96
N SER A 92 9.43 8.27 -8.93
CA SER A 92 9.29 8.87 -10.26
C SER A 92 8.21 9.95 -10.33
N GLY A 93 7.36 10.06 -9.30
CA GLY A 93 6.19 10.95 -9.31
C GLY A 93 5.14 10.56 -10.35
N THR A 94 5.06 9.29 -10.72
CA THR A 94 4.14 8.77 -11.74
C THR A 94 3.08 7.86 -11.11
N MET A 95 1.99 7.62 -11.83
CA MET A 95 1.01 6.59 -11.45
C MET A 95 1.41 5.22 -12.01
N PRO A 96 1.07 4.11 -11.34
CA PRO A 96 1.29 2.78 -11.90
C PRO A 96 0.46 2.57 -13.17
N ALA A 97 0.99 1.78 -14.10
CA ALA A 97 0.27 1.36 -15.30
C ALA A 97 -0.49 0.04 -15.09
N ASN A 98 -0.22 -0.67 -13.99
CA ASN A 98 -0.85 -1.93 -13.66
C ASN A 98 -2.32 -1.74 -13.32
N GLN A 99 -3.18 -2.31 -14.17
CA GLN A 99 -4.63 -2.15 -14.08
C GLN A 99 -5.20 -2.68 -12.76
N MET A 100 -4.60 -3.71 -12.16
CA MET A 100 -5.07 -4.25 -10.87
C MET A 100 -4.83 -3.25 -9.74
N LEU A 101 -3.65 -2.61 -9.71
CA LEU A 101 -3.35 -1.54 -8.75
C LEU A 101 -4.34 -0.38 -8.91
N ILE A 102 -4.57 0.05 -10.14
CA ILE A 102 -5.51 1.12 -10.47
C ILE A 102 -6.93 0.75 -10.03
N ASP A 103 -7.39 -0.46 -10.35
CA ASP A 103 -8.79 -0.84 -10.12
C ASP A 103 -9.14 -1.01 -8.64
N VAL A 104 -8.19 -1.48 -7.84
CA VAL A 104 -8.39 -1.81 -6.43
C VAL A 104 -8.05 -0.65 -5.50
N PHE A 105 -7.00 0.13 -5.81
CA PHE A 105 -6.43 1.10 -4.88
C PHE A 105 -6.47 2.57 -5.35
N SER A 106 -7.11 2.88 -6.48
CA SER A 106 -7.24 4.29 -6.89
C SER A 106 -8.12 5.10 -5.92
N PRO A 107 -7.68 6.30 -5.50
CA PRO A 107 -8.47 7.19 -4.67
C PRO A 107 -9.80 7.55 -5.36
N GLY A 108 -10.93 7.37 -4.66
CA GLY A 108 -12.26 7.76 -5.17
C GLY A 108 -13.07 6.66 -5.85
N ARG A 109 -12.53 5.44 -6.03
CA ARG A 109 -13.41 4.27 -6.25
C ARG A 109 -13.94 3.80 -4.91
N ARG A 110 -15.25 3.94 -4.68
CA ARG A 110 -15.94 3.17 -3.63
C ARG A 110 -15.77 1.70 -3.98
N THR A 111 -14.94 0.98 -3.24
CA THR A 111 -14.97 -0.47 -3.23
C THR A 111 -16.38 -0.90 -2.82
N ILE A 112 -17.16 -1.39 -3.78
CA ILE A 112 -18.35 -2.18 -3.50
C ILE A 112 -17.86 -3.55 -3.04
N ILE A 113 -17.26 -3.63 -1.85
CA ILE A 113 -16.94 -4.92 -1.25
C ILE A 113 -17.42 -4.87 0.20
N SER A 114 -18.42 -5.73 0.45
CA SER A 114 -19.04 -6.05 1.74
C SER A 114 -20.14 -5.12 2.25
N LYS A 115 -21.38 -5.42 1.83
CA LYS A 115 -22.52 -5.33 2.75
C LYS A 115 -22.10 -6.02 4.05
N ARG A 116 -22.02 -5.29 5.17
CA ARG A 116 -22.10 -5.87 6.51
C ARG A 116 -23.42 -6.64 6.60
N ILE A 117 -23.39 -7.95 6.39
CA ILE A 117 -24.51 -8.83 6.76
C ILE A 117 -24.49 -8.88 8.29
N LYS A 118 -25.36 -8.09 8.91
CA LYS A 118 -25.71 -8.29 10.32
C LYS A 118 -26.45 -9.63 10.41
N LYS A 119 -25.96 -10.54 11.25
CA LYS A 119 -26.77 -11.62 11.79
C LYS A 119 -27.90 -11.06 12.64
#